data_AF-A0A7Y5RTD3-F1
#
_entry.id   AF-A0A7Y5RTD3-F1
#
_cell.length_a   1.000
_cell.length_b   1.000
_cell.length_c   1.000
_cell.angle_alpha   90.00
_cell.angle_beta   90.00
_cell.angle_gamma   90.00
#
_symmetry.space_group_name_H-M   'P 1'
#
loop_
_entity.id
_entity.type
_entity.pdbx_description
1 polymer ?
#
loop_
_entity_poly.entity_id
_entity_poly.type
_entity_poly.pdbx_seq_one_letter_code
_entity_poly.pdbx_strand_id
1 'polypeptide(L)'
;MNADVILVGSLFTFTPGHPLGAAYVFRWNGSAWQFEQKLVSPDGPVGVYIGFGQSVAIHGDEAIVGAPNELQGGAAYVFRRANGVWSFHEKLEAPASQSGERFGSRIAIDNDRLLIADYSRRSGSVSIGAVFLYLRYGDSWILEQEYRPWTSQSFLWSGTSLALAGPEFWVGARNDNGAGIGAGSAYLLVNQFDCNNNNLPDECEPDCNGNAIPDVCERLGDLNGDGFVDVDDMPAMIELLLALSSDCWHLGDLDQNGIVDGDDIAPFLGALSQQ
;
A
#
# COMPACT_ATOMS: atom_id res chain seq x y z
N MET A 1 14.73 9.82 12.14
CA MET A 1 13.81 10.95 12.44
C MET A 1 13.73 11.12 13.94
N ASN A 2 13.87 12.34 14.46
CA ASN A 2 13.56 12.61 15.87
C ASN A 2 12.04 12.59 15.99
N ALA A 3 11.47 11.58 16.65
CA ALA A 3 10.04 11.54 16.92
C ALA A 3 9.70 12.59 17.98
N ASP A 4 9.38 13.81 17.56
CA ASP A 4 8.96 14.91 18.43
C ASP A 4 7.44 14.97 18.63
N VAL A 5 6.69 14.03 18.05
CA VAL A 5 5.23 13.94 18.17
C VAL A 5 4.80 12.55 18.61
N ILE A 6 3.85 12.49 19.54
CA ILE A 6 3.15 11.27 19.96
C ILE A 6 1.66 11.46 19.71
N LEU A 7 1.04 10.41 19.16
CA LEU A 7 -0.41 10.31 18.97
C LEU A 7 -0.98 9.24 19.90
N VAL A 8 -1.98 9.60 20.72
CA VAL A 8 -2.61 8.71 21.69
C VAL A 8 -4.10 8.58 21.41
N GLY A 9 -4.56 7.36 21.13
CA GLY A 9 -5.97 7.06 20.97
C GLY A 9 -6.74 6.98 22.30
N SER A 10 -8.01 7.41 22.30
CA SER A 10 -8.93 7.27 23.44
C SER A 10 -10.32 6.91 22.93
N LEU A 11 -10.68 5.64 23.09
CA LEU A 11 -11.83 4.99 22.46
C LEU A 11 -13.20 5.54 22.83
N PHE A 12 -13.35 6.08 24.04
CA PHE A 12 -14.65 6.43 24.62
C PHE A 12 -14.71 7.89 25.07
N THR A 13 -13.81 8.73 24.55
CA THR A 13 -13.85 10.16 24.83
C THR A 13 -15.16 10.74 24.33
N PHE A 14 -15.92 11.36 25.24
CA PHE A 14 -17.08 12.15 24.88
C PHE A 14 -16.65 13.54 24.40
N THR A 15 -17.16 13.96 23.25
CA THR A 15 -17.03 15.32 22.73
C THR A 15 -18.39 15.79 22.23
N PRO A 16 -18.93 16.92 22.72
CA PRO A 16 -20.19 17.45 22.19
C PRO A 16 -20.13 17.65 20.68
N GLY A 17 -21.15 17.17 19.96
CA GLY A 17 -21.24 17.33 18.50
C GLY A 17 -20.48 16.29 17.67
N HIS A 18 -19.80 15.32 18.30
CA HIS A 18 -19.03 14.28 17.60
C HIS A 18 -19.39 12.86 18.09
N PRO A 19 -19.05 11.81 17.32
CA PRO A 19 -19.01 10.44 17.81
C PRO A 19 -18.11 10.28 19.05
N LEU A 20 -18.29 9.18 19.79
CA LEU A 20 -17.38 8.82 20.87
C LEU A 20 -16.04 8.38 20.30
N GLY A 21 -14.98 8.81 20.97
CA GLY A 21 -13.61 8.56 20.56
C GLY A 21 -12.85 9.84 20.25
N ALA A 22 -11.54 9.81 20.46
CA ALA A 22 -10.64 10.90 20.08
C ALA A 22 -9.21 10.36 19.92
N ALA A 23 -8.37 11.15 19.26
CA ALA A 23 -6.92 11.01 19.35
C ALA A 23 -6.31 12.30 19.90
N TYR A 24 -5.24 12.18 20.68
CA TYR A 24 -4.58 13.31 21.34
C TYR A 24 -3.15 13.39 20.83
N VAL A 25 -2.79 14.57 20.33
CA VAL A 25 -1.45 14.87 19.85
C VAL A 25 -0.66 15.53 20.97
N PHE A 26 0.54 15.02 21.22
CA PHE A 26 1.52 15.61 22.13
C PHE A 26 2.80 15.91 21.37
N ARG A 27 3.39 17.09 21.60
CA ARG A 27 4.66 17.49 20.99
C ARG A 27 5.73 17.73 22.04
N TRP A 28 6.93 17.24 21.77
CA TRP A 28 8.10 17.47 22.61
C TRP A 28 8.63 18.88 22.39
N ASN A 29 8.75 19.66 23.46
CA ASN A 29 9.26 21.05 23.38
C ASN A 29 10.77 21.17 23.69
N GLY A 30 11.49 20.05 23.79
CA GLY A 30 12.89 19.99 24.25
C GLY A 30 13.05 19.62 25.72
N SER A 31 11.99 19.68 26.52
CA SER A 31 12.03 19.42 27.97
C SER A 31 10.85 18.61 28.50
N ALA A 32 9.68 18.72 27.87
CA ALA A 32 8.46 18.02 28.25
C ALA A 32 7.56 17.78 27.04
N TRP A 33 6.74 16.73 27.13
CA TRP A 33 5.62 16.50 26.22
C TRP A 33 4.50 17.48 26.55
N GLN A 34 4.10 18.28 25.57
CA GLN A 34 3.01 19.24 25.69
C GLN A 34 1.82 18.76 24.87
N PHE A 35 0.62 18.87 25.44
CA PHE A 35 -0.60 18.65 24.68
C PHE A 35 -0.68 19.70 23.56
N GLU A 36 -0.82 19.24 22.32
CA GLU A 36 -0.90 20.10 21.14
C GLU A 36 -2.37 20.22 20.69
N GLN A 37 -3.03 19.09 20.40
CA GLN A 37 -4.40 19.11 19.90
C GLN A 37 -5.16 17.81 20.19
N LYS A 38 -6.48 17.92 20.31
CA LYS A 38 -7.41 16.78 20.31
C LYS A 38 -8.04 16.67 18.92
N LEU A 39 -7.90 15.51 18.29
CA LEU A 39 -8.52 15.13 17.02
C LEU A 39 -9.81 14.37 17.31
N VAL A 40 -10.85 14.67 16.54
CA VAL A 40 -12.18 14.06 16.65
C VAL A 40 -12.67 13.70 15.25
N SER A 41 -13.56 12.70 15.16
CA SER A 41 -14.18 12.33 13.88
C SER A 41 -14.93 13.53 13.29
N PRO A 42 -14.70 13.88 12.01
CA PRO A 42 -15.39 14.99 11.35
C PRO A 42 -16.86 14.65 11.02
N ASP A 43 -17.17 13.36 10.91
CA ASP A 43 -18.48 12.82 10.55
C ASP A 43 -18.90 11.69 11.51
N GLY A 44 -20.07 11.12 11.25
CA GLY A 44 -20.67 10.03 12.01
C GLY A 44 -21.71 10.47 13.04
N PRO A 45 -22.48 9.51 13.59
CA PRO A 45 -23.56 9.82 14.52
C PRO A 45 -23.02 10.30 15.88
N VAL A 46 -23.52 11.46 16.33
CA VAL A 46 -23.11 12.11 17.59
C VAL A 46 -23.36 11.19 18.79
N GLY A 47 -22.37 11.06 19.67
CA GLY A 47 -22.46 10.25 20.89
C GLY A 47 -22.47 8.74 20.67
N VAL A 48 -22.29 8.26 19.44
CA VAL A 48 -22.19 6.82 19.12
C VAL A 48 -20.73 6.39 19.09
N TYR A 49 -20.45 5.20 19.61
CA TYR A 49 -19.13 4.59 19.53
C TYR A 49 -18.88 4.00 18.14
N ILE A 50 -17.99 4.65 17.38
CA ILE A 50 -17.51 4.16 16.06
C ILE A 50 -16.07 3.63 16.13
N GLY A 51 -15.46 3.60 17.32
CA GLY A 51 -14.07 3.19 17.50
C GLY A 51 -13.02 4.20 17.04
N PHE A 52 -13.39 5.48 16.85
CA PHE A 52 -12.41 6.51 16.49
C PHE A 52 -11.31 6.61 17.56
N GLY A 53 -10.04 6.50 17.15
CA GLY A 53 -8.90 6.44 18.06
C GLY A 53 -8.57 5.01 18.54
N GLN A 54 -9.15 3.97 17.94
CA GLN A 54 -8.81 2.57 18.28
C GLN A 54 -7.42 2.18 17.79
N SER A 55 -7.05 2.67 16.61
CA SER A 55 -5.73 2.56 16.05
C SER A 55 -5.28 3.98 15.70
N VAL A 56 -4.00 4.23 15.91
CA VAL A 56 -3.38 5.52 15.62
C VAL A 56 -2.01 5.27 15.04
N ALA A 57 -1.63 6.04 14.03
CA ALA A 57 -0.30 6.03 13.45
C ALA A 57 0.08 7.46 13.08
N ILE A 58 1.36 7.81 13.18
CA ILE A 58 1.84 9.17 12.91
C ILE A 58 3.21 9.12 12.25
N HIS A 59 3.39 9.94 11.23
CA HIS A 59 4.66 10.17 10.57
C HIS A 59 4.80 11.64 10.21
N GLY A 60 5.81 12.30 10.81
CA GLY A 60 5.99 13.75 10.66
C GLY A 60 4.76 14.54 11.06
N ASP A 61 4.23 15.31 10.10
CA ASP A 61 3.05 16.17 10.25
C ASP A 61 1.75 15.52 9.75
N GLU A 62 1.71 14.18 9.62
CA GLU A 62 0.52 13.44 9.25
C GLU A 62 0.14 12.36 10.29
N ALA A 63 -1.12 12.38 10.70
CA ALA A 63 -1.70 11.51 11.71
C ALA A 63 -2.88 10.74 11.11
N ILE A 64 -2.86 9.42 11.24
CA ILE A 64 -3.93 8.55 10.80
C ILE A 64 -4.65 7.98 12.02
N VAL A 65 -5.98 8.09 12.05
CA VAL A 65 -6.81 7.63 13.16
C VAL A 65 -7.88 6.67 12.65
N GLY A 66 -7.87 5.44 13.12
CA GLY A 66 -8.86 4.43 12.73
C GLY A 66 -10.17 4.54 13.48
N ALA A 67 -11.26 4.20 12.80
CA ALA A 67 -12.61 4.03 13.32
C ALA A 67 -13.23 2.73 12.77
N PRO A 68 -12.81 1.55 13.26
CA PRO A 68 -13.21 0.26 12.70
C PRO A 68 -14.65 -0.16 13.00
N ASN A 69 -15.44 0.66 13.70
CA ASN A 69 -16.87 0.44 13.88
C ASN A 69 -17.70 1.56 13.24
N GLU A 70 -17.11 2.35 12.34
CA GLU A 70 -17.85 3.23 11.44
C GLU A 70 -18.82 2.41 10.58
N LEU A 71 -19.90 3.04 10.13
CA LEU A 71 -20.86 2.39 9.24
C LEU A 71 -20.17 1.98 7.94
N GLN A 72 -20.72 1.01 7.22
CA GLN A 72 -20.15 0.55 5.94
C GLN A 72 -18.72 -0.04 6.05
N GLY A 73 -18.40 -0.74 7.15
CA GLY A 73 -17.19 -1.58 7.18
C GLY A 73 -15.94 -0.92 7.76
N GLY A 74 -16.09 0.22 8.44
CA GLY A 74 -15.00 0.94 9.12
C GLY A 74 -14.28 1.96 8.24
N ALA A 75 -13.53 2.86 8.87
CA ALA A 75 -12.84 3.95 8.21
C ALA A 75 -11.47 4.25 8.85
N ALA A 76 -10.60 4.95 8.11
CA ALA A 76 -9.42 5.62 8.64
C ALA A 76 -9.45 7.10 8.25
N TYR A 77 -9.10 7.97 9.18
CA TYR A 77 -9.14 9.42 9.01
C TYR A 77 -7.73 9.98 9.02
N VAL A 78 -7.40 10.75 8.00
CA VAL A 78 -6.11 11.41 7.82
C VAL A 78 -6.23 12.84 8.32
N PHE A 79 -5.31 13.23 9.20
CA PHE A 79 -5.16 14.59 9.68
C PHE A 79 -3.78 15.08 9.32
N ARG A 80 -3.69 16.31 8.81
CA ARG A 80 -2.43 16.97 8.49
C ARG A 80 -2.22 18.19 9.34
N ARG A 81 -0.97 18.42 9.72
CA ARG A 81 -0.58 19.60 10.47
C ARG A 81 -0.02 20.67 9.54
N ALA A 82 -0.61 21.85 9.59
CA ALA A 82 -0.09 23.03 8.93
C ALA A 82 -0.11 24.20 9.92
N ASN A 83 1.00 24.96 10.00
CA ASN A 83 1.12 26.14 10.85
C ASN A 83 0.73 25.88 12.33
N GLY A 84 1.05 24.70 12.86
CA GLY A 84 0.73 24.34 14.24
C GLY A 84 -0.69 23.80 14.49
N VAL A 85 -1.49 23.63 13.45
CA VAL A 85 -2.88 23.18 13.57
C VAL A 85 -3.06 21.89 12.78
N TRP A 86 -3.65 20.88 13.43
CA TRP A 86 -4.09 19.65 12.78
C TRP A 86 -5.50 19.83 12.20
N SER A 87 -5.68 19.55 10.92
CA SER A 87 -6.97 19.57 10.24
C SER A 87 -7.25 18.23 9.59
N PHE A 88 -8.53 17.84 9.57
CA PHE A 88 -8.98 16.69 8.77
C PHE A 88 -8.64 16.94 7.30
N HIS A 89 -8.06 15.94 6.66
CA HIS A 89 -7.59 16.01 5.27
C HIS A 89 -8.42 15.10 4.37
N GLU A 90 -8.47 13.80 4.67
CA GLU A 90 -9.24 12.82 3.89
C GLU A 90 -9.71 11.66 4.76
N LYS A 91 -10.80 11.00 4.31
CA LYS A 91 -11.33 9.77 4.89
C LYS A 91 -11.05 8.63 3.92
N LEU A 92 -10.44 7.57 4.41
CA LEU A 92 -10.16 6.35 3.67
C LEU A 92 -11.16 5.26 4.09
N GLU A 93 -11.73 4.59 3.11
CA GLU A 93 -12.67 3.48 3.26
C GLU A 93 -12.20 2.33 2.37
N ALA A 94 -12.46 1.08 2.77
CA ALA A 94 -12.13 -0.07 1.93
C ALA A 94 -13.03 -0.10 0.68
N PRO A 95 -12.50 -0.38 -0.52
CA PRO A 95 -13.32 -0.57 -1.71
C PRO A 95 -14.29 -1.75 -1.51
N ALA A 96 -15.55 -1.55 -1.91
CA ALA A 96 -16.61 -2.56 -1.78
C ALA A 96 -16.72 -3.14 -0.36
N SER A 97 -16.55 -2.28 0.66
CA SER A 97 -16.69 -2.66 2.06
C SER A 97 -18.10 -3.17 2.37
N GLN A 98 -18.16 -4.20 3.21
CA GLN A 98 -19.41 -4.81 3.66
C GLN A 98 -19.70 -4.46 5.12
N SER A 99 -20.98 -4.49 5.49
CA SER A 99 -21.37 -4.33 6.89
C SER A 99 -20.75 -5.43 7.76
N GLY A 100 -20.09 -5.03 8.85
CA GLY A 100 -19.40 -5.94 9.77
C GLY A 100 -17.89 -6.07 9.53
N GLU A 101 -17.39 -5.50 8.43
CA GLU A 101 -15.96 -5.29 8.20
C GLU A 101 -15.40 -4.21 9.12
N ARG A 102 -14.09 -4.23 9.34
CA ARG A 102 -13.39 -3.40 10.33
C ARG A 102 -12.15 -2.74 9.76
N PHE A 103 -12.27 -2.13 8.59
CA PHE A 103 -11.23 -1.28 8.02
C PHE A 103 -10.82 -0.19 9.03
N GLY A 104 -9.52 0.13 9.10
CA GLY A 104 -8.97 1.01 10.13
C GLY A 104 -8.69 0.30 11.46
N SER A 105 -8.78 -1.03 11.54
CA SER A 105 -8.57 -1.75 12.81
C SER A 105 -7.12 -1.78 13.29
N ARG A 106 -6.17 -1.77 12.37
CA ARG A 106 -4.73 -1.53 12.59
C ARG A 106 -4.24 -0.61 11.50
N ILE A 107 -3.29 0.24 11.86
CA ILE A 107 -2.71 1.22 10.95
C ILE A 107 -1.21 1.28 11.20
N ALA A 108 -0.43 1.31 10.13
CA ALA A 108 0.98 1.64 10.14
C ALA A 108 1.26 2.63 9.02
N ILE A 109 2.13 3.62 9.27
CA ILE A 109 2.52 4.63 8.29
C ILE A 109 4.03 4.82 8.35
N ASP A 110 4.66 4.92 7.19
CA ASP A 110 6.07 5.27 7.04
C ASP A 110 6.29 6.02 5.71
N ASN A 111 6.66 7.30 5.81
CA ASN A 111 6.80 8.21 4.68
C ASN A 111 5.55 8.18 3.78
N ASP A 112 5.71 7.70 2.55
CA ASP A 112 4.69 7.65 1.50
C ASP A 112 3.98 6.30 1.40
N ARG A 113 4.02 5.49 2.47
CA ARG A 113 3.30 4.22 2.57
C ARG A 113 2.43 4.17 3.81
N LEU A 114 1.21 3.70 3.60
CA LEU A 114 0.19 3.54 4.63
C LEU A 114 -0.41 2.14 4.51
N LEU A 115 -0.33 1.37 5.60
CA LEU A 115 -1.02 0.10 5.73
C LEU A 115 -2.24 0.27 6.62
N ILE A 116 -3.37 -0.21 6.14
CA ILE A 116 -4.60 -0.28 6.92
C ILE A 116 -5.09 -1.72 6.91
N ALA A 117 -5.44 -2.27 8.07
CA ALA A 117 -5.98 -3.61 8.17
C ALA A 117 -7.48 -3.61 8.42
N ASP A 118 -8.13 -4.64 7.89
CA ASP A 118 -9.38 -5.18 8.39
C ASP A 118 -9.15 -6.62 8.87
N TYR A 119 -8.91 -6.82 10.17
CA TYR A 119 -8.73 -8.18 10.71
C TYR A 119 -10.01 -9.02 10.72
N SER A 120 -11.18 -8.40 10.50
CA SER A 120 -12.50 -9.03 10.61
C SER A 120 -13.11 -9.39 9.26
N ARG A 121 -12.45 -9.08 8.14
CA ARG A 121 -12.92 -9.43 6.79
C ARG A 121 -13.20 -10.93 6.72
N ARG A 122 -14.33 -11.30 6.11
CA ARG A 122 -14.81 -12.69 6.08
C ARG A 122 -14.92 -13.21 4.66
N SER A 123 -14.62 -14.50 4.50
CA SER A 123 -15.04 -15.30 3.35
C SER A 123 -15.92 -16.43 3.86
N GLY A 124 -17.23 -16.31 3.65
CA GLY A 124 -18.23 -17.18 4.29
C GLY A 124 -18.14 -17.16 5.82
N SER A 125 -17.94 -18.33 6.43
CA SER A 125 -17.85 -18.48 7.89
C SER A 125 -16.46 -18.23 8.48
N VAL A 126 -15.45 -17.95 7.65
CA VAL A 126 -14.05 -17.83 8.07
C VAL A 126 -13.63 -16.35 8.08
N SER A 127 -12.95 -15.93 9.15
CA SER A 127 -12.30 -14.62 9.20
C SER A 127 -10.97 -14.73 8.45
N ILE A 128 -10.91 -14.10 7.30
CA ILE A 128 -9.72 -14.11 6.45
C ILE A 128 -8.79 -12.94 6.76
N GLY A 129 -9.35 -11.81 7.22
CA GLY A 129 -8.61 -10.57 7.31
C GLY A 129 -8.25 -9.99 5.93
N ALA A 130 -7.83 -8.74 5.92
CA ALA A 130 -7.23 -8.07 4.77
C ALA A 130 -6.28 -6.96 5.24
N VAL A 131 -5.29 -6.66 4.40
CA VAL A 131 -4.39 -5.53 4.57
C VAL A 131 -4.37 -4.74 3.28
N PHE A 132 -4.55 -3.43 3.38
CA PHE A 132 -4.61 -2.50 2.27
C PHE A 132 -3.35 -1.64 2.31
N LEU A 133 -2.60 -1.63 1.23
CA LEU A 133 -1.45 -0.74 1.02
C LEU A 133 -1.92 0.47 0.23
N TYR A 134 -1.69 1.65 0.80
CA TYR A 134 -1.87 2.92 0.14
C TYR A 134 -0.50 3.56 -0.09
N LEU A 135 -0.32 4.15 -1.27
CA LEU A 135 0.83 4.98 -1.63
C LEU A 135 0.40 6.45 -1.69
N ARG A 136 1.30 7.35 -1.29
CA ARG A 136 1.04 8.78 -1.40
C ARG A 136 1.34 9.25 -2.82
N TYR A 137 0.36 9.86 -3.46
CA TYR A 137 0.54 10.58 -4.70
C TYR A 137 0.11 12.04 -4.53
N GLY A 138 1.11 12.93 -4.54
CA GLY A 138 0.92 14.34 -4.22
C GLY A 138 0.27 14.53 -2.86
N ASP A 139 -0.96 15.04 -2.85
CA ASP A 139 -1.72 15.32 -1.64
C ASP A 139 -2.72 14.21 -1.26
N SER A 140 -2.75 13.05 -1.91
CA SER A 140 -3.74 12.00 -1.61
C SER A 140 -3.10 10.64 -1.35
N TRP A 141 -3.76 9.84 -0.52
CA TRP A 141 -3.49 8.41 -0.41
C TRP A 141 -4.29 7.63 -1.46
N ILE A 142 -3.59 6.95 -2.36
CA ILE A 142 -4.19 6.09 -3.39
C ILE A 142 -4.03 4.65 -2.94
N LEU A 143 -5.10 3.85 -3.06
CA LEU A 143 -5.03 2.43 -2.76
C LEU A 143 -4.23 1.75 -3.87
N GLU A 144 -3.13 1.13 -3.49
CA GLU A 144 -2.27 0.36 -4.38
C GLU A 144 -2.73 -1.09 -4.45
N GLN A 145 -2.82 -1.73 -3.28
CA GLN A 145 -2.98 -3.17 -3.21
C GLN A 145 -3.88 -3.56 -2.04
N GLU A 146 -4.76 -4.54 -2.29
CA GLU A 146 -5.40 -5.30 -1.24
C GLU A 146 -4.75 -6.69 -1.13
N TYR A 147 -4.11 -6.98 0.00
CA TYR A 147 -3.59 -8.30 0.32
C TYR A 147 -4.70 -9.17 0.93
N ARG A 148 -4.99 -10.28 0.26
CA ARG A 148 -5.97 -11.31 0.62
C ARG A 148 -5.30 -12.67 0.80
N PRO A 149 -5.98 -13.66 1.41
CA PRO A 149 -5.42 -14.99 1.54
C PRO A 149 -5.01 -15.62 0.21
N TRP A 150 -3.78 -16.11 0.14
CA TRP A 150 -3.23 -16.73 -1.06
C TRP A 150 -3.77 -18.16 -1.27
N THR A 151 -4.15 -18.82 -0.16
CA THR A 151 -4.76 -20.15 -0.17
C THR A 151 -5.85 -20.24 0.90
N SER A 152 -6.60 -21.35 0.92
CA SER A 152 -7.62 -21.61 1.95
C SER A 152 -7.05 -21.89 3.35
N GLN A 153 -5.72 -21.93 3.51
CA GLN A 153 -5.06 -22.27 4.78
C GLN A 153 -4.01 -21.26 5.24
N SER A 154 -3.60 -20.33 4.38
CA SER A 154 -2.56 -19.35 4.66
C SER A 154 -3.10 -17.93 4.55
N PHE A 155 -2.60 -17.06 5.40
CA PHE A 155 -2.96 -15.64 5.50
C PHE A 155 -4.40 -15.45 5.99
N LEU A 156 -4.93 -16.42 6.73
CA LEU A 156 -6.19 -16.31 7.47
C LEU A 156 -5.98 -15.50 8.74
N TRP A 157 -7.01 -14.77 9.20
CA TRP A 157 -6.91 -13.88 10.37
C TRP A 157 -5.75 -12.87 10.29
N SER A 158 -5.38 -12.45 9.07
CA SER A 158 -4.32 -11.47 8.83
C SER A 158 -4.71 -10.06 9.25
N GLY A 159 -3.72 -9.17 9.35
CA GLY A 159 -3.94 -7.76 9.71
C GLY A 159 -4.17 -7.52 11.20
N THR A 160 -3.76 -8.47 12.07
CA THR A 160 -3.94 -8.34 13.53
C THR A 160 -2.86 -7.47 14.19
N SER A 161 -1.70 -7.36 13.53
CA SER A 161 -0.63 -6.41 13.79
C SER A 161 0.03 -6.04 12.47
N LEU A 162 0.57 -4.83 12.39
CA LEU A 162 1.26 -4.30 11.22
C LEU A 162 2.59 -3.67 11.67
N ALA A 163 3.63 -3.80 10.86
CA ALA A 163 4.86 -3.03 11.02
C ALA A 163 5.43 -2.67 9.64
N LEU A 164 6.04 -1.49 9.53
CA LEU A 164 6.71 -0.97 8.34
C LEU A 164 8.18 -0.68 8.70
N ALA A 165 9.12 -1.12 7.87
CA ALA A 165 10.54 -0.83 8.03
C ALA A 165 11.26 -0.88 6.68
N GLY A 166 11.69 0.28 6.16
CA GLY A 166 12.29 0.32 4.81
C GLY A 166 11.31 -0.28 3.79
N PRO A 167 11.73 -1.01 2.74
CA PRO A 167 10.81 -1.57 1.74
C PRO A 167 9.85 -2.64 2.30
N GLU A 168 10.12 -3.16 3.50
CA GLU A 168 9.43 -4.30 4.07
C GLU A 168 8.19 -3.89 4.88
N PHE A 169 7.14 -4.70 4.77
CA PHE A 169 6.03 -4.66 5.72
C PHE A 169 5.66 -6.03 6.23
N TRP A 170 5.35 -6.05 7.52
CA TRP A 170 5.07 -7.25 8.28
C TRP A 170 3.61 -7.29 8.70
N VAL A 171 2.96 -8.42 8.46
CA VAL A 171 1.55 -8.64 8.79
C VAL A 171 1.43 -9.83 9.74
N GLY A 172 0.87 -9.58 10.92
CA GLY A 172 0.53 -10.63 11.87
C GLY A 172 -0.80 -11.28 11.54
N ALA A 173 -0.81 -12.61 11.49
CA ALA A 173 -1.98 -13.43 11.22
C ALA A 173 -2.23 -14.39 12.38
N ARG A 174 -3.03 -13.94 13.36
CA ARG A 174 -3.23 -14.69 14.61
C ARG A 174 -4.06 -15.95 14.32
N ASN A 175 -3.67 -17.10 14.84
CA ASN A 175 -4.36 -18.37 14.59
C ASN A 175 -4.40 -18.81 13.12
N ASP A 176 -3.57 -18.22 12.25
CA ASP A 176 -3.36 -18.74 10.91
C ASP A 176 -2.89 -20.21 10.97
N ASN A 177 -3.33 -20.99 10.00
CA ASN A 177 -3.12 -22.44 9.97
C ASN A 177 -1.95 -22.85 9.05
N GLY A 178 -1.27 -21.91 8.39
CA GLY A 178 -0.23 -22.18 7.40
C GLY A 178 0.97 -22.94 7.97
N ALA A 179 1.26 -22.76 9.26
CA ALA A 179 2.30 -23.48 10.00
C ALA A 179 1.73 -24.60 10.93
N GLY A 180 0.45 -24.95 10.79
CA GLY A 180 -0.28 -25.87 11.66
C GLY A 180 -1.49 -25.20 12.33
N ILE A 181 -2.46 -25.99 12.80
CA ILE A 181 -3.75 -25.49 13.31
C ILE A 181 -3.54 -24.51 14.47
N GLY A 182 -3.96 -23.26 14.28
CA GLY A 182 -3.92 -22.20 15.29
C GLY A 182 -2.52 -21.71 15.66
N ALA A 183 -1.48 -22.07 14.89
CA ALA A 183 -0.10 -21.70 15.19
C ALA A 183 0.11 -20.18 15.09
N GLY A 184 -0.63 -19.52 14.21
CA GLY A 184 -0.37 -18.13 13.84
C GLY A 184 0.83 -18.00 12.92
N SER A 185 0.83 -16.94 12.13
CA SER A 185 1.87 -16.66 11.14
C SER A 185 2.24 -15.18 11.18
N ALA A 186 3.47 -14.87 10.77
CA ALA A 186 3.89 -13.52 10.43
C ALA A 186 4.31 -13.54 8.96
N TYR A 187 3.69 -12.67 8.15
CA TYR A 187 3.98 -12.53 6.74
C TYR A 187 4.88 -11.33 6.53
N LEU A 188 6.01 -11.56 5.86
CA LEU A 188 6.74 -10.49 5.20
C LEU A 188 6.10 -10.31 3.82
N LEU A 189 5.55 -9.14 3.61
CA LEU A 189 5.06 -8.71 2.31
C LEU A 189 6.07 -7.70 1.78
N VAL A 190 6.47 -7.91 0.53
CA VAL A 190 7.33 -6.99 -0.21
C VAL A 190 6.45 -6.34 -1.25
N ASN A 191 6.50 -5.02 -1.37
CA ASN A 191 5.79 -4.36 -2.47
C ASN A 191 6.48 -4.80 -3.76
N GLN A 192 5.83 -5.66 -4.53
CA GLN A 192 6.36 -6.10 -5.83
C GLN A 192 5.91 -5.17 -6.97
N PHE A 193 5.11 -4.14 -6.66
CA PHE A 193 4.46 -3.21 -7.61
C PHE A 193 5.07 -1.79 -7.57
N ASP A 194 6.31 -1.68 -7.13
CA ASP A 194 7.16 -0.51 -7.33
C ASP A 194 8.53 -1.09 -7.67
N CYS A 195 8.60 -1.74 -8.83
CA CYS A 195 9.74 -2.58 -9.21
C CYS A 195 11.06 -1.78 -9.24
N ASN A 196 10.95 -0.49 -9.52
CA ASN A 196 12.06 0.45 -9.70
C ASN A 196 12.28 1.30 -8.44
N ASN A 197 11.47 1.13 -7.39
CA ASN A 197 11.49 1.84 -6.11
C ASN A 197 11.44 3.36 -6.26
N ASN A 198 10.68 3.86 -7.25
CA ASN A 198 10.53 5.28 -7.50
C ASN A 198 9.30 5.89 -6.79
N ASN A 199 8.56 5.08 -6.02
CA ASN A 199 7.35 5.46 -5.31
C ASN A 199 6.16 5.87 -6.22
N LEU A 200 6.23 5.61 -7.53
CA LEU A 200 5.05 5.55 -8.39
C LEU A 200 4.47 4.13 -8.32
N PRO A 201 3.14 3.99 -8.16
CA PRO A 201 2.45 2.75 -8.48
C PRO A 201 2.84 2.26 -9.87
N ASP A 202 3.20 1.00 -10.00
CA ASP A 202 3.47 0.39 -11.31
C ASP A 202 2.27 0.64 -12.27
N GLU A 203 1.01 0.56 -11.81
CA GLU A 203 -0.18 0.87 -12.65
C GLU A 203 -0.28 2.31 -13.16
N CYS A 204 0.50 3.23 -12.61
CA CYS A 204 0.60 4.63 -13.03
C CYS A 204 1.81 4.89 -13.94
N GLU A 205 2.63 3.87 -14.20
CA GLU A 205 3.78 3.92 -15.09
C GLU A 205 3.41 3.51 -16.52
N PRO A 206 4.19 3.91 -17.54
CA PRO A 206 3.97 3.45 -18.91
C PRO A 206 4.03 1.92 -19.01
N ASP A 207 2.92 1.31 -19.42
CA ASP A 207 2.81 -0.11 -19.83
C ASP A 207 2.45 -0.12 -21.31
N CYS A 208 3.47 -0.35 -22.12
CA CYS A 208 3.40 -0.09 -23.55
C CYS A 208 2.92 -1.31 -24.33
N ASN A 209 3.13 -2.52 -23.79
CA ASN A 209 2.66 -3.78 -24.36
C ASN A 209 1.30 -4.24 -23.79
N GLY A 210 0.80 -3.57 -22.75
CA GLY A 210 -0.50 -3.80 -22.14
C GLY A 210 -0.59 -5.10 -21.34
N ASN A 211 0.55 -5.63 -20.88
CA ASN A 211 0.62 -6.88 -20.13
C ASN A 211 0.41 -6.69 -18.61
N ALA A 212 0.14 -5.46 -18.17
CA ALA A 212 -0.01 -5.03 -16.79
C ALA A 212 1.28 -5.10 -15.95
N ILE A 213 2.44 -5.01 -16.59
CA ILE A 213 3.77 -4.81 -16.00
C ILE A 213 4.36 -3.55 -16.65
N PRO A 214 4.79 -2.53 -15.90
CA PRO A 214 5.38 -1.34 -16.50
C PRO A 214 6.68 -1.63 -17.23
N ASP A 215 6.97 -0.89 -18.30
CA ASP A 215 8.17 -1.10 -19.12
C ASP A 215 9.47 -1.05 -18.28
N VAL A 216 9.51 -0.18 -17.28
CA VAL A 216 10.65 -0.02 -16.34
C VAL A 216 10.82 -1.22 -15.39
N CYS A 217 9.82 -2.08 -15.31
CA CYS A 217 9.78 -3.33 -14.56
C CYS A 217 10.06 -4.56 -15.41
N GLU A 218 10.10 -4.39 -16.73
CA GLU A 218 10.37 -5.48 -17.66
C GLU A 218 11.86 -5.73 -17.82
N ARG A 219 12.19 -6.96 -18.19
CA ARG A 219 13.57 -7.32 -18.52
C ARG A 219 13.88 -6.78 -19.92
N LEU A 220 14.86 -5.89 -20.02
CA LEU A 220 15.42 -5.43 -21.31
C LEU A 220 15.66 -6.63 -22.25
N GLY A 221 15.03 -6.60 -23.43
CA GLY A 221 15.11 -7.65 -24.45
C GLY A 221 14.09 -8.80 -24.37
N ASP A 222 13.29 -8.91 -23.30
CA ASP A 222 12.20 -9.90 -23.15
C ASP A 222 10.92 -9.30 -23.75
N LEU A 223 10.85 -9.29 -25.08
CA LEU A 223 9.84 -8.57 -25.84
C LEU A 223 8.52 -9.35 -25.97
N ASN A 224 8.54 -10.66 -25.68
CA ASN A 224 7.35 -11.50 -25.67
C ASN A 224 6.77 -11.74 -24.26
N GLY A 225 7.48 -11.31 -23.21
CA GLY A 225 7.05 -11.36 -21.81
C GLY A 225 7.08 -12.75 -21.19
N ASP A 226 7.91 -13.67 -21.68
CA ASP A 226 7.99 -15.06 -21.21
C ASP A 226 9.05 -15.28 -20.11
N GLY A 227 9.82 -14.23 -19.78
CA GLY A 227 10.85 -14.24 -18.75
C GLY A 227 12.26 -14.55 -19.28
N PHE A 228 12.42 -14.78 -20.58
CA PHE A 228 13.68 -15.08 -21.26
C PHE A 228 14.00 -14.02 -22.31
N VAL A 229 15.29 -13.92 -22.66
CA VAL A 229 15.76 -13.05 -23.76
C VAL A 229 16.39 -13.99 -24.77
N ASP A 230 15.64 -14.37 -25.78
CA ASP A 230 16.03 -15.39 -26.76
C ASP A 230 15.43 -15.18 -28.16
N VAL A 231 15.50 -16.21 -29.01
CA VAL A 231 15.07 -16.08 -30.41
C VAL A 231 13.57 -15.87 -30.56
N ASP A 232 12.77 -16.21 -29.54
CA ASP A 232 11.32 -16.07 -29.55
C ASP A 232 10.89 -14.60 -29.35
N ASP A 233 11.82 -13.70 -28.98
CA ASP A 233 11.62 -12.24 -28.94
C ASP A 233 11.80 -11.55 -30.30
N MET A 234 12.45 -12.23 -31.25
CA MET A 234 12.78 -11.66 -32.56
C MET A 234 11.57 -11.14 -33.38
N PRO A 235 10.39 -11.77 -33.36
CA PRO A 235 9.23 -11.24 -34.06
C PRO A 235 8.84 -9.83 -33.55
N ALA A 236 8.83 -9.63 -32.23
CA ALA A 236 8.55 -8.34 -31.61
C ALA A 236 9.68 -7.34 -31.87
N MET A 237 10.94 -7.79 -31.85
CA MET A 237 12.09 -6.95 -32.20
C MET A 237 12.01 -6.43 -33.65
N ILE A 238 11.60 -7.27 -34.59
CA ILE A 238 11.41 -6.88 -35.99
C ILE A 238 10.26 -5.87 -36.13
N GLU A 239 9.18 -6.02 -35.37
CA GLU A 239 8.10 -5.02 -35.34
C GLU A 239 8.59 -3.67 -34.82
N LEU A 240 9.42 -3.63 -33.77
CA LEU A 240 10.03 -2.40 -33.25
C LEU A 240 10.95 -1.73 -34.28
N LEU A 241 11.76 -2.50 -35.01
CA LEU A 241 12.66 -1.98 -36.05
C LEU A 241 11.91 -1.45 -37.28
N LEU A 242 10.71 -1.97 -37.56
CA LEU A 242 9.90 -1.60 -38.72
C LEU A 242 8.84 -0.53 -38.41
N ALA A 243 8.50 -0.34 -37.13
CA ALA A 243 7.51 0.64 -36.69
C ALA A 243 8.14 2.03 -36.46
N LEU A 244 7.48 3.07 -36.98
CA LEU A 244 7.73 4.47 -36.61
C LEU A 244 6.82 4.89 -35.45
N SER A 245 6.59 4.04 -34.44
CA SER A 245 5.75 4.38 -33.28
C SER A 245 6.60 4.58 -32.04
N SER A 246 6.46 5.77 -31.46
CA SER A 246 7.37 6.44 -30.52
C SER A 246 7.27 6.00 -29.06
N ASP A 247 6.48 4.98 -28.74
CA ASP A 247 6.02 4.86 -27.36
C ASP A 247 6.74 3.73 -26.58
N CYS A 248 7.36 2.73 -27.24
CA CYS A 248 7.95 1.53 -26.59
C CYS A 248 9.43 1.25 -26.94
N TRP A 249 10.22 2.28 -27.29
CA TRP A 249 11.58 2.07 -27.82
C TRP A 249 12.61 1.60 -26.78
N HIS A 250 12.40 1.86 -25.48
CA HIS A 250 13.42 1.57 -24.47
C HIS A 250 13.64 0.06 -24.21
N LEU A 251 12.66 -0.79 -24.49
CA LEU A 251 12.75 -2.24 -24.26
C LEU A 251 13.59 -2.97 -25.32
N GLY A 252 13.60 -2.41 -26.54
CA GLY A 252 14.41 -2.90 -27.67
C GLY A 252 15.80 -2.26 -27.76
N ASP A 253 16.10 -1.23 -26.97
CA ASP A 253 17.40 -0.55 -26.91
C ASP A 253 18.35 -1.32 -25.98
N LEU A 254 18.86 -2.43 -26.49
CA LEU A 254 19.67 -3.40 -25.76
C LEU A 254 21.08 -2.88 -25.47
N ASP A 255 21.59 -1.98 -26.29
CA ASP A 255 22.88 -1.32 -26.05
C ASP A 255 22.77 -0.01 -25.26
N GLN A 256 21.54 0.44 -24.95
CA GLN A 256 21.18 1.61 -24.16
C GLN A 256 21.71 2.93 -24.73
N ASN A 257 21.84 3.01 -26.06
CA ASN A 257 22.35 4.20 -26.73
C ASN A 257 21.25 5.26 -26.99
N GLY A 258 19.99 4.94 -26.70
CA GLY A 258 18.84 5.81 -26.90
C GLY A 258 18.10 5.58 -28.23
N ILE A 259 18.48 4.56 -29.01
CA ILE A 259 18.00 4.30 -30.37
C ILE A 259 17.88 2.78 -30.56
N VAL A 260 16.69 2.32 -30.94
CA VAL A 260 16.51 0.93 -31.40
C VAL A 260 16.92 0.81 -32.86
N ASP A 261 17.99 0.08 -33.13
CA ASP A 261 18.48 -0.19 -34.48
C ASP A 261 19.07 -1.60 -34.65
N GLY A 262 19.82 -1.81 -35.73
CA GLY A 262 20.38 -3.12 -36.05
C GLY A 262 21.42 -3.62 -35.04
N ASP A 263 22.02 -2.73 -34.26
CA ASP A 263 23.05 -3.08 -33.26
C ASP A 263 22.42 -3.77 -32.04
N ASP A 264 21.14 -3.51 -31.77
CA ASP A 264 20.37 -4.16 -30.70
C ASP A 264 20.01 -5.62 -31.00
N ILE A 265 20.21 -6.09 -32.23
CA ILE A 265 19.92 -7.49 -32.60
C ILE A 265 21.04 -8.44 -32.11
N ALA A 266 22.21 -7.90 -31.80
CA ALA A 266 23.40 -8.67 -31.47
C ALA A 266 23.21 -9.71 -30.34
N PRO A 267 22.48 -9.41 -29.24
CA PRO A 267 22.20 -10.38 -28.18
C PRO A 267 21.41 -11.62 -28.65
N PHE A 268 20.47 -11.46 -29.59
CA PHE A 268 19.65 -12.55 -30.12
C PHE A 268 20.41 -13.46 -31.08
N LEU A 269 21.39 -12.91 -31.82
CA LEU A 269 22.23 -13.67 -32.74
C LEU A 269 23.18 -14.65 -32.02
N GLY A 270 23.49 -14.38 -30.75
CA GLY A 270 24.27 -15.28 -29.91
C GLY A 270 23.60 -16.64 -29.70
N ALA A 271 22.26 -16.67 -29.61
CA ALA A 271 21.47 -17.89 -29.42
C ALA A 271 21.43 -18.79 -30.67
N LEU A 272 21.50 -18.19 -31.86
CA LEU A 272 21.56 -18.92 -33.14
C LEU A 272 22.92 -19.61 -33.38
N SER A 273 23.97 -19.20 -32.67
CA SER A 273 25.32 -19.79 -32.80
C SER A 273 25.54 -21.06 -31.95
N GLN A 274 24.56 -21.45 -31.14
CA GLN A 274 24.61 -22.65 -30.28
C GLN A 274 23.72 -23.81 -30.74
N GLN A 275 23.16 -23.76 -31.96
CA GLN A 275 22.49 -24.90 -32.61
C GLN A 275 23.39 -25.61 -33.61
#